data_AF-A0A7G2J0L9-F1
#
_entry.id   AF-A0A7G2J0L9-F1
#
_cell.length_a   1.000
_cell.length_b   1.000
_cell.length_c   1.000
_cell.angle_alpha   90.00
_cell.angle_beta   90.00
_cell.angle_gamma   90.00
#
_symmetry.space_group_name_H-M   'P 1'
#
loop_
_entity.id
_entity.type
_entity.pdbx_description
1 polymer ?
#
loop_
_entity_poly.entity_id
_entity_poly.type
_entity_poly.pdbx_seq_one_letter_code
_entity_poly.pdbx_strand_id
1 'polypeptide(L)'
;MITPATRHPGLLSVAIKLTLASTFFALSSFAVNAEDAPAATPQPPDILLGPLFNDVQTAKLFPDQKTFADAVPNSDPLMILADYRMQKNQSGFDLRHFVEVNFTLPKEGEKYVPPAGQSLREHIDGLWPVLTRSTTDAEKWDSLLPLPEPYVVPGGRFREIYYWDSYFTMLGLAESNHWDKVSDMVANFAYEIDSWGHIPNGNRTYYLSRSQPPFFCLYG
;
A
#
# COMPACT_ATOMS: atom_id res chain seq x y z
N MET A 1 43.87 -13.80 -88.72
CA MET A 1 43.80 -15.23 -88.37
C MET A 1 45.06 -15.60 -87.62
N ILE A 2 44.90 -16.01 -86.35
CA ILE A 2 45.78 -16.86 -85.51
C ILE A 2 47.28 -16.45 -85.33
N THR A 3 47.59 -16.01 -84.09
CA THR A 3 48.88 -16.12 -83.31
C THR A 3 50.13 -15.37 -83.81
N PRO A 4 51.12 -15.00 -82.95
CA PRO A 4 51.58 -15.72 -81.75
C PRO A 4 51.93 -14.91 -80.49
N ALA A 5 52.29 -15.67 -79.45
CA ALA A 5 52.77 -15.22 -78.16
C ALA A 5 54.19 -14.63 -78.22
N THR A 6 54.47 -13.64 -77.37
CA THR A 6 55.82 -13.28 -76.89
C THR A 6 55.78 -12.87 -75.43
N ARG A 7 56.75 -13.37 -74.66
CA ARG A 7 56.94 -13.20 -73.21
C ARG A 7 57.71 -11.92 -72.85
N HIS A 8 57.59 -11.55 -71.56
CA HIS A 8 58.63 -10.97 -70.68
C HIS A 8 58.86 -9.43 -70.69
N PRO A 9 59.46 -8.85 -69.63
CA PRO A 9 58.81 -8.46 -68.36
C PRO A 9 59.17 -6.99 -67.96
N GLY A 10 58.65 -6.45 -66.85
CA GLY A 10 59.14 -5.14 -66.39
C GLY A 10 58.46 -4.55 -65.15
N LEU A 11 59.15 -4.71 -64.02
CA LEU A 11 59.41 -3.74 -62.95
C LEU A 11 58.26 -3.00 -62.22
N LEU A 12 58.24 -3.24 -60.91
CA LEU A 12 58.01 -2.34 -59.77
C LEU A 12 56.98 -1.20 -59.89
N SER A 13 55.94 -1.29 -59.05
CA SER A 13 55.63 -0.20 -58.14
C SER A 13 54.91 -0.67 -56.88
N VAL A 14 55.38 -0.13 -55.76
CA VAL A 14 54.94 -0.32 -54.38
C VAL A 14 53.57 0.33 -54.18
N ALA A 15 52.63 -0.37 -53.54
CA ALA A 15 51.51 0.28 -52.87
C ALA A 15 50.97 -0.59 -51.71
N ILE A 16 51.18 -0.03 -50.52
CA ILE A 16 50.70 -0.37 -49.18
C ILE A 16 49.27 -0.90 -49.18
N LYS A 17 49.01 -2.04 -48.52
CA LYS A 17 47.68 -2.44 -48.07
C LYS A 17 47.69 -2.88 -46.61
N LEU A 18 46.87 -2.16 -45.83
CA LEU A 18 46.57 -2.28 -44.41
C LEU A 18 46.32 -3.73 -43.95
N THR A 19 46.94 -4.11 -42.85
CA THR A 19 46.57 -5.28 -42.04
C THR A 19 45.33 -4.98 -41.21
N LEU A 20 44.22 -5.69 -41.46
CA LEU A 20 43.08 -5.73 -40.52
C LEU A 20 43.43 -6.71 -39.40
N ALA A 21 43.63 -6.18 -38.19
CA ALA A 21 43.60 -6.97 -36.97
C ALA A 21 42.13 -7.27 -36.61
N SER A 22 41.75 -8.55 -36.63
CA SER A 22 40.43 -9.00 -36.21
C SER A 22 40.44 -9.34 -34.71
N THR A 23 40.10 -8.38 -33.87
CA THR A 23 39.89 -8.63 -32.43
C THR A 23 38.48 -9.16 -32.23
N PHE A 24 38.36 -10.46 -31.92
CA PHE A 24 37.10 -11.06 -31.47
C PHE A 24 36.79 -10.56 -30.05
N PHE A 25 35.85 -9.64 -29.91
CA PHE A 25 35.23 -9.31 -28.61
C PHE A 25 34.07 -10.28 -28.38
N ALA A 26 34.23 -11.22 -27.45
CA ALA A 26 33.12 -12.00 -26.93
C ALA A 26 32.27 -11.08 -26.04
N LEU A 27 31.06 -10.72 -26.48
CA LEU A 27 30.06 -10.13 -25.60
C LEU A 27 29.47 -11.24 -24.74
N SER A 28 29.91 -11.32 -23.49
CA SER A 28 29.15 -12.01 -22.46
C SER A 28 27.88 -11.20 -22.19
N SER A 29 26.72 -11.72 -22.59
CA SER A 29 25.43 -11.18 -22.21
C SER A 29 25.26 -11.36 -20.70
N PHE A 30 25.47 -10.30 -19.93
CA PHE A 30 24.96 -10.24 -18.58
C PHE A 30 23.44 -10.18 -18.69
N ALA A 31 22.77 -11.29 -18.41
CA ALA A 31 21.35 -11.26 -18.12
C ALA A 31 21.19 -10.43 -16.84
N VAL A 32 20.79 -9.17 -17.01
CA VAL A 32 20.25 -8.36 -15.92
C VAL A 32 18.96 -9.07 -15.54
N ASN A 33 18.97 -9.79 -14.41
CA ASN A 33 17.73 -10.13 -13.74
C ASN A 33 17.03 -8.80 -13.49
N ALA A 34 15.88 -8.59 -14.13
CA ALA A 34 14.97 -7.55 -13.70
C ALA A 34 14.58 -7.90 -12.27
N GLU A 35 15.19 -7.22 -11.29
CA GLU A 35 14.56 -7.08 -9.98
C GLU A 35 13.17 -6.54 -10.26
N ASP A 36 12.14 -7.26 -9.82
CA ASP A 36 10.77 -6.75 -9.82
C ASP A 36 10.83 -5.33 -9.24
N ALA A 37 10.44 -4.34 -10.03
CA ALA A 37 10.36 -2.98 -9.54
C ALA A 37 9.47 -3.02 -8.28
N PRO A 38 9.88 -2.39 -7.16
CA PRO A 38 9.08 -2.43 -5.94
C PRO A 38 7.66 -1.98 -6.29
N ALA A 39 6.68 -2.79 -5.89
CA ALA A 39 5.27 -2.46 -6.10
C ALA A 39 5.04 -1.03 -5.64
N ALA A 40 4.42 -0.21 -6.51
CA ALA A 40 4.23 1.19 -6.23
C ALA A 40 3.50 1.37 -4.88
N THR A 41 4.04 2.22 -4.02
CA THR A 41 3.46 2.48 -2.70
C THR A 41 1.99 2.89 -2.87
N PRO A 42 1.07 2.26 -2.10
CA PRO A 42 -0.35 2.60 -2.14
C PRO A 42 -0.57 4.10 -1.96
N GLN A 43 -1.35 4.72 -2.84
CA GLN A 43 -1.62 6.15 -2.78
C GLN A 43 -2.64 6.47 -1.70
N PRO A 44 -2.45 7.58 -0.94
CA PRO A 44 -3.45 8.02 0.02
C PRO A 44 -4.69 8.58 -0.70
N PRO A 45 -5.87 8.62 -0.03
CA PRO A 45 -7.14 9.00 -0.67
C PRO A 45 -7.16 10.40 -1.28
N ASP A 46 -6.42 11.36 -0.71
CA ASP A 46 -6.32 12.73 -1.23
C ASP A 46 -5.60 12.78 -2.59
N ILE A 47 -4.65 11.89 -2.83
CA ILE A 47 -3.97 11.75 -4.12
C ILE A 47 -4.81 10.88 -5.07
N LEU A 48 -5.33 9.75 -4.58
CA LEU A 48 -6.10 8.80 -5.37
C LEU A 48 -7.39 9.39 -5.94
N LEU A 49 -8.10 10.19 -5.12
CA LEU A 49 -9.39 10.80 -5.45
C LEU A 49 -9.28 12.32 -5.69
N GLY A 50 -8.10 12.91 -5.50
CA GLY A 50 -7.79 14.28 -5.93
C GLY A 50 -8.86 15.33 -5.57
N PRO A 51 -9.36 16.10 -6.56
CA PRO A 51 -10.37 17.13 -6.30
C PRO A 51 -11.66 16.63 -5.65
N LEU A 52 -12.11 15.40 -5.98
CA LEU A 52 -13.32 14.84 -5.38
C LEU A 52 -13.15 14.67 -3.87
N PHE A 53 -11.98 14.20 -3.42
CA PHE A 53 -11.68 14.09 -1.98
C PHE A 53 -11.78 15.43 -1.27
N ASN A 54 -11.14 16.46 -1.84
CA ASN A 54 -11.15 17.81 -1.27
C ASN A 54 -12.56 18.39 -1.20
N ASP A 55 -13.36 18.19 -2.26
CA ASP A 55 -14.72 18.71 -2.34
C ASP A 55 -15.64 18.02 -1.31
N VAL A 56 -15.54 16.70 -1.14
CA VAL A 56 -16.30 15.94 -0.13
C VAL A 56 -15.93 16.38 1.29
N GLN A 57 -14.63 16.51 1.58
CA GLN A 57 -14.16 16.91 2.91
C GLN A 57 -14.54 18.37 3.24
N THR A 58 -14.48 19.27 2.25
CA THR A 58 -14.84 20.69 2.42
C THR A 58 -16.34 20.87 2.60
N ALA A 59 -17.15 20.07 1.89
CA ALA A 59 -18.61 20.06 2.04
C ALA A 59 -19.07 19.52 3.40
N LYS A 60 -18.18 18.91 4.20
CA LYS A 60 -18.47 18.34 5.52
C LYS A 60 -19.69 17.41 5.48
N LEU A 61 -19.75 16.54 4.46
CA LEU A 61 -20.86 15.60 4.29
C LEU A 61 -20.99 14.61 5.46
N PHE A 62 -19.87 14.36 6.15
CA PHE A 62 -19.80 13.49 7.31
C PHE A 62 -19.34 14.29 8.54
N PRO A 63 -19.87 13.99 9.74
CA PRO A 63 -19.46 14.66 10.97
C PRO A 63 -17.99 14.39 11.31
N ASP A 64 -17.46 13.26 10.85
CA ASP A 64 -16.07 12.86 10.99
C ASP A 64 -15.38 12.79 9.62
N GLN A 65 -14.32 13.58 9.44
CA GLN A 65 -13.49 13.59 8.23
C GLN A 65 -12.82 12.25 7.92
N LYS A 66 -12.62 11.39 8.92
CA LYS A 66 -12.06 10.04 8.71
C LYS A 66 -13.06 9.11 8.02
N THR A 67 -14.36 9.41 8.07
CA THR A 67 -15.40 8.60 7.41
C THR A 67 -15.13 8.45 5.93
N PHE A 68 -14.78 9.54 5.24
CA PHE A 68 -14.50 9.48 3.80
C PHE A 68 -13.06 9.05 3.48
N ALA A 69 -12.11 9.29 4.38
CA ALA A 69 -10.75 8.76 4.24
C ALA A 69 -10.71 7.22 4.30
N ASP A 70 -11.69 6.62 4.99
CA ASP A 70 -11.89 5.17 5.12
C ASP A 70 -12.91 4.61 4.12
N ALA A 71 -13.42 5.43 3.20
CA ALA A 71 -14.40 4.98 2.20
C ALA A 71 -13.70 4.21 1.07
N VAL A 72 -14.31 3.11 0.65
CA VAL A 72 -13.77 2.26 -0.43
C VAL A 72 -14.46 2.63 -1.75
N PRO A 73 -13.71 2.97 -2.81
CA PRO A 73 -14.29 3.17 -4.14
C PRO A 73 -14.95 1.90 -4.67
N ASN A 74 -16.21 1.99 -5.11
CA ASN A 74 -16.95 0.84 -5.66
C ASN A 74 -16.50 0.45 -7.08
N SER A 75 -15.71 1.30 -7.73
CA SER A 75 -15.16 1.11 -9.07
C SER A 75 -13.87 1.92 -9.24
N ASP A 76 -13.28 1.88 -10.44
CA ASP A 76 -12.00 2.54 -10.71
C ASP A 76 -12.04 4.03 -10.36
N PRO A 77 -11.15 4.53 -9.47
CA PRO A 77 -11.07 5.94 -9.11
C PRO A 77 -10.97 6.87 -10.32
N LEU A 78 -10.31 6.47 -11.41
CA LEU A 78 -10.24 7.28 -12.62
C LEU A 78 -11.61 7.43 -13.31
N MET A 79 -12.43 6.39 -13.29
CA MET A 79 -13.79 6.42 -13.83
C MET A 79 -14.69 7.30 -12.96
N ILE A 80 -14.66 7.11 -11.63
CA ILE A 80 -15.40 7.93 -10.68
C ILE A 80 -15.03 9.41 -10.84
N LEU A 81 -13.74 9.72 -11.00
CA LEU A 81 -13.28 11.10 -11.20
C LEU A 81 -13.71 11.70 -12.55
N ALA A 82 -13.75 10.90 -13.61
CA ALA A 82 -14.26 11.33 -14.91
C ALA A 82 -15.76 11.67 -14.81
N ASP A 83 -16.55 10.79 -14.19
CA ASP A 83 -17.98 11.00 -13.98
C ASP A 83 -18.26 12.20 -13.10
N TYR A 84 -17.49 12.36 -12.01
CA TYR A 84 -17.59 13.52 -11.13
C TYR A 84 -17.35 14.83 -11.89
N ARG A 85 -16.31 14.89 -12.73
CA ARG A 85 -16.00 16.08 -13.54
C ARG A 85 -17.12 16.44 -14.51
N MET A 86 -17.82 15.45 -15.05
CA MET A 86 -18.94 15.66 -15.96
C MET A 86 -20.21 16.14 -15.26
N GLN A 87 -20.44 15.68 -14.03
CA GLN A 87 -21.67 15.95 -13.29
C GLN A 87 -21.59 17.18 -12.39
N LYS A 88 -20.42 17.51 -11.82
CA LYS A 88 -20.31 18.49 -10.72
C LYS A 88 -20.81 19.91 -11.02
N ASN A 89 -20.81 20.31 -12.29
CA ASN A 89 -21.27 21.63 -12.73
C ASN A 89 -22.68 21.60 -13.36
N GLN A 90 -23.33 20.43 -13.37
CA GLN A 90 -24.69 20.30 -13.90
C GLN A 90 -25.72 20.80 -12.89
N SER A 91 -26.82 21.35 -13.39
CA SER A 91 -27.95 21.74 -12.54
C SER A 91 -28.53 20.49 -11.87
N GLY A 92 -28.72 20.54 -10.55
CA GLY A 92 -29.27 19.43 -9.77
C GLY A 92 -28.26 18.38 -9.31
N PHE A 93 -26.95 18.61 -9.50
CA PHE A 93 -25.93 17.72 -8.94
C PHE A 93 -25.97 17.70 -7.42
N ASP A 94 -26.03 16.49 -6.84
CA ASP A 94 -25.95 16.24 -5.40
C ASP A 94 -24.69 15.43 -5.08
N LEU A 95 -23.73 16.08 -4.42
CA LEU A 95 -22.47 15.45 -4.03
C LEU A 95 -22.65 14.31 -3.03
N ARG A 96 -23.63 14.39 -2.12
CA ARG A 96 -23.92 13.32 -1.16
C ARG A 96 -24.41 12.09 -1.89
N HIS A 97 -25.39 12.26 -2.77
CA HIS A 97 -25.90 11.14 -3.56
C HIS A 97 -24.81 10.53 -4.44
N PHE A 98 -23.95 11.36 -5.05
CA PHE A 98 -22.81 10.88 -5.82
C PHE A 98 -21.86 10.02 -4.98
N VAL A 99 -21.56 10.43 -3.74
CA VAL A 99 -20.72 9.64 -2.82
C VAL A 99 -21.39 8.31 -2.45
N GLU A 100 -22.68 8.32 -2.10
CA GLU A 100 -23.42 7.13 -1.69
C GLU A 100 -23.49 6.06 -2.80
N VAL A 101 -23.51 6.46 -4.07
CA VAL A 101 -23.51 5.54 -5.21
C VAL A 101 -22.11 4.98 -5.50
N ASN A 102 -21.08 5.82 -5.37
CA ASN A 102 -19.73 5.48 -5.85
C ASN A 102 -18.80 4.92 -4.77
N PHE A 103 -19.16 4.99 -3.48
CA PHE A 103 -18.31 4.56 -2.39
C PHE A 103 -19.05 3.72 -1.36
N THR A 104 -18.37 2.70 -0.85
CA THR A 104 -18.78 1.97 0.33
C THR A 104 -18.21 2.68 1.55
N LEU A 105 -19.11 3.29 2.34
CA LEU A 105 -18.73 3.95 3.58
C LEU A 105 -18.49 2.92 4.69
N PRO A 106 -17.55 3.19 5.59
CA PRO A 106 -17.19 2.24 6.61
C PRO A 106 -18.30 2.14 7.67
N LYS A 107 -18.69 0.91 8.00
CA LYS A 107 -19.79 0.64 8.94
C LYS A 107 -19.42 1.09 10.36
N GLU A 108 -20.43 1.50 11.13
CA GLU A 108 -20.28 1.63 12.58
C GLU A 108 -20.10 0.24 13.19
N GLY A 109 -19.17 0.11 14.14
CA GLY A 109 -19.01 -1.13 14.90
C GLY A 109 -20.20 -1.39 15.81
N GLU A 110 -20.43 -2.65 16.15
CA GLU A 110 -21.47 -3.02 17.10
C GLU A 110 -21.21 -2.39 18.47
N LYS A 111 -22.26 -1.85 19.10
CA LYS A 111 -22.17 -1.36 20.48
C LYS A 111 -22.10 -2.54 21.42
N TYR A 112 -20.93 -2.77 22.01
CA TYR A 112 -20.79 -3.75 23.08
C TYR A 112 -21.46 -3.24 24.35
N VAL A 113 -22.42 -4.01 24.87
CA VAL A 113 -23.09 -3.73 26.13
C VAL A 113 -22.71 -4.83 27.12
N PRO A 114 -21.98 -4.51 28.20
CA PRO A 114 -21.61 -5.52 29.19
C PRO A 114 -22.85 -6.05 29.92
N PRO A 115 -22.89 -7.36 30.25
CA PRO A 115 -23.91 -7.92 31.13
C PRO A 115 -23.95 -7.21 32.50
N ALA A 116 -25.14 -7.13 33.08
CA ALA A 116 -25.31 -6.54 34.41
C ALA A 116 -24.53 -7.35 35.46
N GLY A 117 -23.73 -6.66 36.28
CA GLY A 117 -22.91 -7.30 37.33
C GLY A 117 -21.56 -7.85 36.86
N GLN A 118 -21.20 -7.68 35.58
CA GLN A 118 -19.88 -8.06 35.08
C GLN A 118 -18.78 -7.24 35.78
N SER A 119 -17.71 -7.90 36.22
CA SER A 119 -16.54 -7.21 36.79
C SER A 119 -15.74 -6.47 35.71
N LEU A 120 -14.90 -5.51 36.13
CA LEU A 120 -14.05 -4.77 35.19
C LEU A 120 -13.09 -5.69 34.41
N ARG A 121 -12.54 -6.73 35.06
CA ARG A 121 -11.63 -7.68 34.42
C ARG A 121 -12.36 -8.49 33.36
N GLU A 122 -13.48 -9.10 33.70
CA GLU A 122 -14.30 -9.87 32.74
C GLU A 122 -14.77 -9.01 31.57
N HIS A 123 -15.06 -7.72 31.83
CA HIS A 123 -15.40 -6.76 30.80
C HIS A 123 -14.25 -6.55 29.80
N ILE A 124 -13.04 -6.33 30.31
CA ILE A 124 -11.83 -6.15 29.48
C ILE A 124 -11.53 -7.42 28.68
N ASP A 125 -11.55 -8.59 29.32
CA ASP A 125 -11.29 -9.88 28.65
C ASP A 125 -12.31 -10.15 27.55
N GLY A 126 -13.58 -9.81 27.80
CA GLY A 126 -14.67 -9.94 26.82
C GLY A 126 -14.57 -8.95 25.65
N LEU A 127 -13.79 -7.87 25.79
CA LEU A 127 -13.60 -6.88 24.72
C LEU A 127 -12.50 -7.28 23.72
N TRP A 128 -11.55 -8.16 24.06
CA TRP A 128 -10.49 -8.54 23.12
C TRP A 128 -11.01 -9.06 21.78
N PRO A 129 -12.00 -9.98 21.73
CA PRO A 129 -12.58 -10.42 20.46
C PRO A 129 -13.32 -9.30 19.72
N VAL A 130 -13.99 -8.39 20.45
CA VAL A 130 -14.73 -7.25 19.88
C VAL A 130 -13.80 -6.22 19.24
N LEU A 131 -12.59 -6.07 19.79
CA LEU A 131 -11.55 -5.16 19.31
C LEU A 131 -10.58 -5.81 18.32
N THR A 132 -10.65 -7.13 18.12
CA THR A 132 -9.79 -7.82 17.15
C THR A 132 -10.32 -7.65 15.73
N ARG A 133 -9.44 -7.38 14.78
CA ARG A 133 -9.70 -7.34 13.35
C ARG A 133 -8.75 -8.30 12.64
N SER A 134 -9.15 -8.76 11.46
CA SER A 134 -8.31 -9.54 10.56
C SER A 134 -8.57 -9.03 9.15
N THR A 135 -7.49 -8.59 8.48
CA THR A 135 -7.52 -8.00 7.14
C THR A 135 -6.33 -8.55 6.37
N THR A 136 -6.38 -9.83 6.00
CA THR A 136 -5.30 -10.50 5.23
C THR A 136 -5.26 -10.01 3.79
N ASP A 137 -6.41 -9.60 3.27
CA ASP A 137 -6.58 -9.04 1.94
C ASP A 137 -7.38 -7.74 2.06
N ALA A 138 -6.96 -6.70 1.34
CA ALA A 138 -7.70 -5.45 1.25
C ALA A 138 -8.48 -5.39 -0.06
N GLU A 139 -9.68 -4.80 -0.02
CA GLU A 139 -10.40 -4.49 -1.26
C GLU A 139 -9.56 -3.55 -2.14
N LYS A 140 -9.72 -3.68 -3.45
CA LYS A 140 -8.98 -2.83 -4.39
C LYS A 140 -9.32 -1.37 -4.09
N TRP A 141 -8.28 -0.56 -3.87
CA TRP A 141 -8.38 0.87 -3.51
C TRP A 141 -8.86 1.19 -2.09
N ASP A 142 -9.02 0.19 -1.21
CA ASP A 142 -9.20 0.47 0.22
C ASP A 142 -7.97 1.23 0.75
N SER A 143 -8.20 2.17 1.65
CA SER A 143 -7.11 2.81 2.37
C SER A 143 -6.54 1.91 3.47
N LEU A 144 -7.25 0.86 3.90
CA LEU A 144 -6.75 -0.13 4.86
C LEU A 144 -5.67 -1.00 4.21
N LEU A 145 -4.53 -1.12 4.88
CA LEU A 145 -3.41 -1.93 4.43
C LEU A 145 -3.52 -3.34 5.00
N PRO A 146 -3.35 -4.39 4.19
CA PRO A 146 -3.44 -5.76 4.67
C PRO A 146 -2.30 -6.09 5.63
N LEU A 147 -2.60 -6.94 6.61
CA LEU A 147 -1.65 -7.46 7.58
C LEU A 147 -1.79 -8.98 7.66
N PRO A 148 -0.66 -9.72 7.81
CA PRO A 148 -0.67 -11.19 7.76
C PRO A 148 -1.44 -11.83 8.92
N GLU A 149 -1.44 -11.20 10.10
CA GLU A 149 -2.02 -11.76 11.32
C GLU A 149 -3.16 -10.88 11.88
N PRO A 150 -4.06 -11.43 12.73
CA PRO A 150 -5.04 -10.63 13.45
C PRO A 150 -4.41 -9.57 14.35
N TYR A 151 -5.13 -8.46 14.57
CA TYR A 151 -4.65 -7.36 15.39
C TYR A 151 -5.77 -6.72 16.22
N VAL A 152 -5.41 -6.15 17.37
CA VAL A 152 -6.35 -5.42 18.23
C VAL A 152 -6.33 -3.93 17.88
N VAL A 153 -7.51 -3.32 17.77
CA VAL A 153 -7.68 -1.88 17.51
C VAL A 153 -8.12 -1.13 18.79
N PRO A 154 -7.86 0.18 18.91
CA PRO A 154 -8.31 0.96 20.08
C PRO A 154 -9.84 1.02 20.27
N GLY A 155 -10.59 0.90 19.17
CA GLY A 155 -12.05 0.91 19.17
C GLY A 155 -12.69 2.24 18.74
N GLY A 156 -14.01 2.21 18.54
CA GLY A 156 -14.77 3.36 18.04
C GLY A 156 -14.39 3.73 16.60
N ARG A 157 -13.95 4.98 16.38
CA ARG A 157 -13.51 5.48 15.05
C ARG A 157 -12.17 4.90 14.58
N PHE A 158 -11.40 4.33 15.51
CA PHE A 158 -10.09 3.73 15.27
C PHE A 158 -10.31 2.27 14.86
N ARG A 159 -10.21 2.03 13.56
CA ARG A 159 -10.60 0.75 12.91
C ARG A 159 -9.39 0.02 12.30
N GLU A 160 -8.21 0.54 12.57
CA GLU A 160 -6.90 0.09 12.14
C GLU A 160 -6.03 -0.14 13.38
N ILE A 161 -4.97 -0.95 13.24
CA ILE A 161 -3.95 -1.04 14.29
C ILE A 161 -3.25 0.31 14.42
N TYR A 162 -2.88 0.70 15.64
CA TYR A 162 -2.07 1.89 15.92
C TYR A 162 -0.79 1.47 16.62
N TYR A 163 0.36 2.02 16.22
CA TYR A 163 1.67 1.55 16.67
C TYR A 163 1.82 1.62 18.20
N TRP A 164 1.88 2.82 18.79
CA TRP A 164 2.21 2.93 20.22
C TRP A 164 1.09 2.42 21.14
N ASP A 165 -0.18 2.55 20.75
CA ASP A 165 -1.34 2.01 21.48
C ASP A 165 -1.24 0.48 21.62
N SER A 166 -0.67 -0.18 20.60
CA SER A 166 -0.51 -1.62 20.59
C SER A 166 0.45 -2.12 21.65
N TYR A 167 1.47 -1.35 22.03
CA TYR A 167 2.36 -1.74 23.14
C TYR A 167 1.59 -1.90 24.44
N PHE A 168 0.79 -0.90 24.82
CA PHE A 168 0.00 -0.95 26.05
C PHE A 168 -1.11 -2.00 25.98
N THR A 169 -1.69 -2.20 24.80
CA THR A 169 -2.67 -3.26 24.55
C THR A 169 -2.03 -4.65 24.74
N MET A 170 -0.84 -4.87 24.20
CA MET A 170 -0.10 -6.13 24.34
C MET A 170 0.30 -6.43 25.77
N LEU A 171 0.59 -5.42 26.61
CA LEU A 171 0.78 -5.64 28.05
C LEU A 171 -0.47 -6.24 28.71
N GLY A 172 -1.67 -5.76 28.34
CA GLY A 172 -2.94 -6.29 28.83
C GLY A 172 -3.23 -7.71 28.31
N LEU A 173 -2.97 -7.94 27.02
CA LEU A 173 -3.07 -9.27 26.41
C LEU A 173 -2.15 -10.28 27.10
N ALA A 174 -0.89 -9.92 27.35
CA ALA A 174 0.07 -10.74 28.05
C ALA A 174 -0.37 -11.06 29.49
N GLU A 175 -0.88 -10.07 30.24
CA GLU A 175 -1.42 -10.27 31.59
C GLU A 175 -2.63 -11.22 31.60
N SER A 176 -3.41 -11.20 30.51
CA SER A 176 -4.58 -12.07 30.30
C SER A 176 -4.21 -13.40 29.61
N ASN A 177 -2.93 -13.76 29.50
CA ASN A 177 -2.39 -14.97 28.85
C ASN A 177 -2.68 -15.12 27.33
N HIS A 178 -2.95 -14.02 26.63
CA HIS A 178 -3.09 -13.98 25.17
C HIS A 178 -1.75 -13.76 24.45
N TRP A 179 -0.76 -14.60 24.75
CA TRP A 179 0.58 -14.52 24.16
C TRP A 179 0.62 -14.81 22.66
N ASP A 180 -0.35 -15.60 22.17
CA ASP A 180 -0.62 -15.78 20.75
C ASP A 180 -0.84 -14.42 20.06
N LYS A 181 -1.74 -13.60 20.62
CA LYS A 181 -2.07 -12.28 20.04
C LYS A 181 -0.93 -11.29 20.13
N VAL A 182 -0.12 -11.37 21.18
CA VAL A 182 1.11 -10.58 21.29
C VAL A 182 2.06 -10.95 20.15
N SER A 183 2.27 -12.25 19.90
CA SER A 183 3.09 -12.73 18.79
C SER A 183 2.55 -12.24 17.43
N ASP A 184 1.24 -12.34 17.21
CA ASP A 184 0.57 -11.88 15.98
C ASP A 184 0.81 -10.39 15.72
N MET A 185 0.64 -9.55 16.75
CA MET A 185 0.83 -8.10 16.63
C MET A 185 2.30 -7.73 16.38
N VAL A 186 3.26 -8.44 16.99
CA VAL A 186 4.70 -8.24 16.72
C VAL A 186 5.04 -8.67 15.29
N ALA A 187 4.50 -9.79 14.81
CA ALA A 187 4.69 -10.26 13.45
C ALA A 187 4.14 -9.26 12.42
N ASN A 188 2.96 -8.69 12.69
CA ASN A 188 2.40 -7.61 11.89
C ASN A 188 3.34 -6.41 11.82
N PHE A 189 3.85 -5.92 12.95
CA PHE A 189 4.80 -4.79 12.95
C PHE A 189 6.10 -5.08 12.20
N ALA A 190 6.63 -6.30 12.30
CA ALA A 190 7.78 -6.72 11.49
C ALA A 190 7.46 -6.67 9.99
N TYR A 191 6.28 -7.17 9.60
CA TYR A 191 5.80 -7.10 8.22
C TYR A 191 5.66 -5.64 7.72
N GLU A 192 5.18 -4.71 8.54
CA GLU A 192 5.09 -3.29 8.16
C GLU A 192 6.47 -2.67 7.91
N ILE A 193 7.47 -3.02 8.74
CA ILE A 193 8.87 -2.60 8.55
C ILE A 193 9.40 -3.14 7.22
N ASP A 194 9.22 -4.42 6.95
CA ASP A 194 9.70 -5.05 5.72
C ASP A 194 8.98 -4.50 4.47
N SER A 195 7.70 -4.18 4.59
CA SER A 195 6.85 -3.72 3.48
C SER A 195 7.02 -2.23 3.14
N TRP A 196 7.18 -1.38 4.16
CA TRP A 196 7.14 0.09 4.01
C TRP A 196 8.34 0.81 4.62
N GLY A 197 9.33 0.07 5.12
CA GLY A 197 10.56 0.60 5.70
C GLY A 197 10.41 1.18 7.11
N HIS A 198 9.20 1.18 7.66
CA HIS A 198 8.89 1.64 9.00
C HIS A 198 7.47 1.18 9.41
N ILE A 199 7.18 1.24 10.71
CA ILE A 199 5.81 1.06 11.23
C ILE A 199 5.05 2.38 11.04
N PRO A 200 3.99 2.43 10.22
CA PRO A 200 3.18 3.65 10.07
C PRO A 200 2.43 3.97 11.37
N ASN A 201 1.84 5.17 11.45
CA ASN A 201 0.99 5.54 12.60
C ASN A 201 -0.12 4.51 12.87
N GLY A 202 -0.71 3.99 11.79
CA GLY A 202 -1.54 2.80 11.76
C GLY A 202 -1.60 2.24 10.35
N ASN A 203 -2.23 1.08 10.13
CA ASN A 203 -2.21 0.38 8.84
C ASN A 203 -3.16 1.00 7.79
N ARG A 204 -2.99 2.29 7.47
CA ARG A 204 -3.73 3.02 6.44
C ARG A 204 -2.80 3.71 5.45
N THR A 205 -3.19 3.81 4.18
CA THR A 205 -2.38 4.47 3.13
C THR A 205 -2.02 5.92 3.48
N TYR A 206 -2.95 6.66 4.09
CA TYR A 206 -2.73 8.03 4.57
C TYR A 206 -1.86 8.16 5.84
N TYR A 207 -1.38 7.03 6.37
CA TYR A 207 -0.41 6.96 7.47
C TYR A 207 1.00 6.55 7.01
N LEU A 208 1.20 6.09 5.77
CA LEU A 208 2.51 5.69 5.23
C LEU A 208 3.55 6.82 5.19
N SER A 209 3.15 8.08 5.37
CA SER A 209 4.06 9.23 5.41
C SER A 209 4.69 9.48 6.79
N ARG A 210 4.28 8.75 7.84
CA ARG A 210 4.73 8.98 9.21
C ARG A 210 4.61 7.76 10.10
N SER A 211 5.46 7.71 11.12
CA SER A 211 5.39 6.73 12.21
C SER A 211 4.69 7.31 13.46
N GLN A 212 4.87 6.61 14.58
CA GLN A 212 4.49 6.97 15.95
C GLN A 212 5.68 6.73 16.89
N PRO A 213 5.59 7.06 18.20
CA PRO A 213 6.66 6.77 19.15
C PRO A 213 7.16 5.32 19.05
N PRO A 214 8.47 5.08 18.93
CA PRO A 214 8.98 3.76 18.58
C PRO A 214 9.04 2.82 19.79
N PHE A 215 8.10 1.87 19.88
CA PHE A 215 8.05 0.84 20.93
C PHE A 215 8.49 -0.56 20.46
N PHE A 216 8.83 -0.75 19.18
CA PHE A 216 9.11 -2.08 18.63
C PHE A 216 10.21 -2.87 19.34
N CYS A 217 11.29 -2.20 19.75
CA CYS A 217 12.40 -2.85 20.46
C CYS A 217 12.08 -3.26 21.91
N LEU A 218 10.91 -2.89 22.43
CA LEU A 218 10.46 -3.22 23.79
C LEU A 218 9.62 -4.51 23.83
N TYR A 219 9.39 -5.15 22.67
CA TYR A 219 8.69 -6.43 22.55
C TYR A 219 9.58 -7.66 22.74
N GLY A 220 10.90 -7.47 22.95
CA GLY A 220 11.90 -8.53 23.08
C GLY A 220 12.41 -8.77 24.50
#